data_AF-A0A0P9D9B4-F1
#
_entry.id   AF-A0A0P9D9B4-F1
#
_cell.length_a   1.000
_cell.length_b   1.000
_cell.length_c   1.000
_cell.angle_alpha   90.00
_cell.angle_beta   90.00
_cell.angle_gamma   90.00
#
_symmetry.space_group_name_H-M   'P 1'
#
loop_
_entity.id
_entity.type
_entity.pdbx_description
1 polymer ?
#
loop_
_entity_poly.entity_id
_entity_poly.type
_entity_poly.pdbx_seq_one_letter_code
_entity_poly.pdbx_strand_id
1 'polypeptide(L)'
;MPNDTIIDDLLKQLVAHRAALQTSLTQQARLGSAQAPVGLLGQIDEARERIAYLKTELHQLGCTDVTDHPNDTDPLDSQVKRLRAESRAARMRDLCHNHADFIADRLSSFVGRAAELAAIRERIETVQPDGGYVTITGQAGQGKSSIIARLVHDVGITTVAHHFIPFTPRPDHQVGLLRDLMAQLILKHDLSDHYVAPESRPALRDYFVTLLRTLSEQGRQEVIYIDGLDQL
;
A
#
# COMPACT_ATOMS: atom_id res chain seq x y z
N MET A 1 -19.93 40.17 11.76
CA MET A 1 -18.55 39.89 11.31
C MET A 1 -17.64 39.59 12.49
N PRO A 2 -17.71 38.39 13.10
CA PRO A 2 -16.79 37.95 14.15
C PRO A 2 -15.62 37.07 13.66
N ASN A 3 -15.68 36.52 12.44
CA ASN A 3 -14.65 35.60 11.94
C ASN A 3 -13.37 36.31 11.49
N ASP A 4 -13.47 37.51 10.93
CA ASP A 4 -12.30 38.22 10.37
C ASP A 4 -11.27 38.57 11.46
N THR A 5 -11.73 38.96 12.65
CA THR A 5 -10.85 39.24 13.80
C THR A 5 -10.14 37.99 14.33
N ILE A 6 -10.80 36.82 14.25
CA ILE A 6 -10.21 35.53 14.68
C ILE A 6 -9.17 35.08 13.65
N ILE A 7 -9.49 35.18 12.36
CA ILE A 7 -8.56 34.85 11.27
C ILE A 7 -7.31 35.73 11.35
N ASP A 8 -7.47 37.04 11.57
CA ASP A 8 -6.36 37.98 11.73
C ASP A 8 -5.44 37.63 12.91
N ASP A 9 -6.02 37.19 14.03
CA ASP A 9 -5.25 36.79 15.21
C ASP A 9 -4.47 35.49 14.95
N LEU A 10 -5.11 34.49 14.34
CA LEU A 10 -4.47 33.23 13.97
C LEU A 10 -3.35 33.43 12.94
N LEU A 11 -3.52 34.33 11.98
CA LEU A 11 -2.47 34.69 11.02
C LEU A 11 -1.28 35.37 11.72
N LYS A 12 -1.53 36.28 12.68
CA LYS A 12 -0.45 36.89 13.49
C LYS A 12 0.30 35.86 14.31
N GLN A 13 -0.41 34.92 14.94
CA GLN A 13 0.21 33.81 15.67
C GLN A 13 1.05 32.93 14.73
N LEU A 14 0.55 32.61 13.53
CA LEU A 14 1.28 31.81 12.54
C LEU A 14 2.60 32.48 12.12
N VAL A 15 2.58 33.79 11.85
CA VAL A 15 3.79 34.57 11.52
C VAL A 15 4.78 34.58 12.70
N ALA A 16 4.29 34.76 13.92
CA ALA A 16 5.14 34.77 15.12
C ALA A 16 5.82 33.41 15.35
N HIS A 17 5.09 32.30 15.24
CA HIS A 17 5.66 30.96 15.40
C HIS A 17 6.67 30.62 14.29
N ARG A 18 6.46 31.07 13.05
CA ARG A 18 7.44 30.93 11.96
C ARG A 18 8.72 31.70 12.24
N ALA A 19 8.63 32.93 12.75
CA ALA A 19 9.80 33.73 13.12
C ALA A 19 10.60 33.08 14.27
N ALA A 20 9.91 32.52 15.26
CA ALA A 20 10.53 31.77 16.35
C ALA A 20 11.24 30.51 15.82
N LEU A 21 10.56 29.71 14.99
CA LEU A 21 11.13 28.53 14.36
C LEU A 21 12.38 28.86 13.53
N GLN A 22 12.35 29.93 12.74
CA GLN A 22 13.49 30.38 11.95
C GLN A 22 14.70 30.73 12.85
N THR A 23 14.44 31.33 14.00
CA THR A 23 15.49 31.67 14.97
C THR A 23 16.11 30.41 15.56
N SER A 24 15.29 29.44 15.99
CA SER A 24 15.75 28.17 16.54
C SER A 24 16.51 27.32 15.51
N LEU A 25 16.05 27.28 14.25
CA LEU A 25 16.75 26.60 13.15
C LEU A 25 18.10 27.26 12.84
N THR A 26 18.18 28.60 12.88
CA THR A 26 19.44 29.32 12.70
C THR A 26 20.42 29.03 13.84
N GLN A 27 19.93 28.93 15.07
CA GLN A 27 20.74 28.55 16.23
C GLN A 27 21.22 27.10 16.13
N GLN A 28 20.36 26.17 15.70
CA GLN A 28 20.72 24.78 15.46
C GLN A 28 21.81 24.66 14.37
N ALA A 29 21.68 25.40 13.28
CA ALA A 29 22.67 25.41 12.20
C ALA A 29 24.05 25.92 12.66
N ARG A 30 24.10 26.89 13.57
CA ARG A 30 25.36 27.40 14.15
C ARG A 30 26.06 26.41 15.08
N LEU A 31 25.29 25.59 15.80
CA LEU A 31 25.81 24.60 16.74
C LEU A 31 26.14 23.27 16.05
N GLY A 32 25.56 23.01 14.87
CA GLY A 32 25.64 21.71 14.19
C GLY A 32 24.52 20.77 14.68
N SER A 33 23.85 20.09 13.74
CA SER A 33 22.65 19.28 14.04
C SER A 33 22.89 18.16 15.07
N ALA A 34 24.09 17.57 15.08
CA ALA A 34 24.47 16.50 16.01
C ALA A 34 24.87 16.98 17.42
N GLN A 35 25.04 18.30 17.61
CA GLN A 35 25.52 18.91 18.86
C GLN A 35 24.49 19.88 19.45
N ALA A 36 23.31 19.98 18.84
CA ALA A 36 22.23 20.85 19.31
C ALA A 36 21.70 20.35 20.67
N PRO A 37 21.53 21.23 21.67
CA PRO A 37 20.94 20.87 22.96
C PRO A 37 19.52 20.32 22.80
N VAL A 38 19.15 19.30 23.59
CA VAL A 38 17.81 18.68 23.57
C VAL A 38 16.69 19.71 23.73
N GLY A 39 16.89 20.74 24.55
CA GLY A 39 15.92 21.82 24.73
C GLY A 39 15.67 22.65 23.46
N LEU A 40 16.70 22.84 22.62
CA LEU A 40 16.57 23.56 21.35
C LEU A 40 15.82 22.72 20.30
N LEU A 41 16.06 21.40 20.29
CA LEU A 41 15.32 20.46 19.43
C LEU A 41 13.84 20.44 19.80
N GLY A 42 13.51 20.37 21.10
CA GLY A 42 12.13 20.44 21.56
C GLY A 42 11.41 21.74 21.17
N GLN A 43 12.11 22.88 21.19
CA GLN A 43 11.55 24.16 20.74
C GLN A 43 11.25 24.20 19.23
N ILE A 44 12.06 23.51 18.42
CA ILE A 44 11.84 23.39 16.97
C ILE A 44 10.60 22.53 16.71
N ASP A 45 10.48 21.40 17.41
CA ASP A 45 9.35 20.48 17.26
C ASP A 45 8.04 21.14 17.71
N GLU A 46 8.03 21.78 18.88
CA GLU A 46 6.86 22.50 19.40
C GLU A 46 6.40 23.62 18.45
N ALA A 47 7.35 24.38 17.88
CA ALA A 47 7.02 25.43 16.93
C ALA A 47 6.40 24.88 15.63
N ARG A 48 6.89 23.74 15.13
CA ARG A 48 6.33 23.08 13.94
C ARG A 48 4.94 22.52 14.20
N GLU A 49 4.72 21.86 15.35
CA GLU A 49 3.39 21.37 15.75
C GLU A 49 2.38 22.52 15.85
N ARG A 50 2.79 23.64 16.45
CA ARG A 50 1.92 24.80 16.59
C ARG A 50 1.58 25.45 15.26
N ILE A 51 2.55 25.53 14.34
CA ILE A 51 2.31 25.99 12.96
C ILE A 51 1.31 25.08 12.25
N ALA A 52 1.48 23.76 12.34
CA ALA A 52 0.57 22.79 11.71
C ALA A 52 -0.88 22.91 12.24
N TYR A 53 -1.02 23.10 13.55
CA TYR A 53 -2.30 23.35 14.21
C TYR A 53 -2.98 24.62 13.67
N LEU A 54 -2.27 25.75 13.68
CA LEU A 54 -2.81 27.05 13.23
C LEU A 54 -3.24 27.02 11.75
N LYS A 55 -2.46 26.36 10.88
CA LYS A 55 -2.85 26.19 9.48
C LYS A 55 -4.14 25.39 9.33
N THR A 56 -4.31 24.34 10.14
CA THR A 56 -5.52 23.51 10.11
C THR A 56 -6.75 24.32 10.53
N GLU A 57 -6.65 25.12 11.60
CA GLU A 57 -7.74 26.00 12.03
C GLU A 57 -8.07 27.07 10.98
N LEU A 58 -7.06 27.71 10.38
CA LEU A 58 -7.28 28.70 9.33
C LEU A 58 -8.00 28.11 8.10
N HIS A 59 -7.63 26.89 7.69
CA HIS A 59 -8.33 26.18 6.61
C HIS A 59 -9.78 25.85 6.98
N GLN A 60 -10.04 25.42 8.23
CA GLN A 60 -11.40 25.16 8.70
C GLN A 60 -12.29 26.40 8.72
N LEU A 61 -11.69 27.57 8.95
CA LEU A 61 -12.36 28.88 8.88
C LEU A 61 -12.49 29.42 7.45
N GLY A 62 -12.04 28.67 6.43
CA GLY A 62 -12.16 29.04 5.02
C GLY A 62 -11.07 29.97 4.50
N CYS A 63 -9.99 30.19 5.24
CA CYS A 63 -8.84 30.98 4.77
C CYS A 63 -7.97 30.13 3.84
N THR A 64 -7.93 30.46 2.54
CA THR A 64 -7.15 29.73 1.53
C THR A 64 -5.74 30.30 1.30
N ASP A 65 -5.44 31.47 1.87
CA ASP A 65 -4.17 32.20 1.66
C ASP A 65 -3.06 31.76 2.63
N VAL A 66 -3.14 30.53 3.15
CA VAL A 66 -2.16 29.97 4.08
C VAL A 66 -1.10 29.19 3.31
N THR A 67 -0.11 29.89 2.78
CA THR A 67 0.96 29.26 1.97
C THR A 67 1.90 28.42 2.82
N ASP A 68 2.31 27.25 2.33
CA ASP A 68 3.34 26.42 2.96
C ASP A 68 4.73 27.06 2.88
N HIS A 69 5.44 27.10 4.01
CA HIS A 69 6.83 27.52 4.08
C HIS A 69 7.72 26.28 4.28
N PRO A 70 8.88 26.17 3.60
CA PRO A 70 9.73 24.96 3.61
C PRO A 70 10.21 24.52 4.99
N ASN A 71 10.24 25.45 5.95
CA ASN A 71 10.68 25.18 7.33
C ASN A 71 9.54 24.69 8.25
N ASP A 72 8.28 24.82 7.84
CA ASP A 72 7.11 24.45 8.66
C ASP A 72 7.06 22.93 8.94
N THR A 73 7.73 22.14 8.11
CA THR A 73 7.87 20.69 8.25
C THR A 73 9.35 20.33 8.34
N ASP A 74 9.69 19.22 9.00
CA ASP A 74 11.05 18.71 8.92
C ASP A 74 11.31 18.05 7.56
N PRO A 75 12.24 18.56 6.73
CA PRO A 75 12.62 17.88 5.50
C PRO A 75 13.18 16.47 5.78
N LEU A 76 13.86 16.24 6.91
CA LEU A 76 14.29 14.90 7.31
C LEU A 76 13.12 13.99 7.69
N ASP A 77 12.02 14.49 8.27
CA ASP A 77 10.85 13.64 8.56
C ASP A 77 10.21 13.14 7.26
N SER A 78 10.11 13.99 6.23
CA SER A 78 9.63 13.58 4.92
C SER A 78 10.55 12.55 4.25
N GLN A 79 11.88 12.72 4.36
CA GLN A 79 12.87 11.81 3.81
C GLN A 79 12.91 10.48 4.58
N VAL A 80 12.84 10.51 5.91
CA VAL A 80 12.75 9.32 6.78
C VAL A 80 11.45 8.56 6.51
N LYS A 81 10.32 9.26 6.33
CA LYS A 81 9.05 8.63 5.93
C LYS A 81 9.17 7.94 4.57
N ARG A 82 9.79 8.58 3.58
CA ARG A 82 10.07 7.96 2.26
C ARG A 82 10.95 6.71 2.39
N LEU A 83 12.08 6.82 3.10
CA LEU A 83 12.98 5.68 3.32
C LEU A 83 12.30 4.52 4.05
N ARG A 84 11.45 4.81 5.04
CA ARG A 84 10.63 3.80 5.73
C ARG A 84 9.61 3.15 4.79
N ALA A 85 8.95 3.94 3.96
CA ALA A 85 8.00 3.43 2.96
C ALA A 85 8.70 2.57 1.90
N GLU A 86 9.85 3.00 1.39
CA GLU A 86 10.69 2.24 0.45
C GLU A 86 11.19 0.94 1.07
N SER A 87 11.66 0.99 2.33
CA SER A 87 12.10 -0.19 3.07
C SER A 87 10.93 -1.16 3.33
N ARG A 88 9.75 -0.64 3.66
CA ARG A 88 8.51 -1.44 3.82
C ARG A 88 8.14 -2.10 2.50
N ALA A 89 8.12 -1.35 1.40
CA ALA A 89 7.81 -1.88 0.09
C ALA A 89 8.83 -2.93 -0.36
N ALA A 90 10.12 -2.74 -0.09
CA ALA A 90 11.16 -3.73 -0.36
C ALA A 90 10.90 -5.04 0.41
N ARG A 91 10.65 -4.98 1.72
CA ARG A 91 10.31 -6.17 2.52
C ARG A 91 9.07 -6.91 1.99
N MET A 92 8.04 -6.18 1.57
CA MET A 92 6.84 -6.81 1.00
C MET A 92 7.13 -7.47 -0.34
N ARG A 93 7.96 -6.86 -1.20
CA ARG A 93 8.38 -7.47 -2.47
C ARG A 93 9.20 -8.74 -2.25
N ASP A 94 10.00 -8.82 -1.20
CA ASP A 94 10.76 -10.04 -0.86
C ASP A 94 9.84 -11.22 -0.47
N LEU A 95 8.63 -10.94 0.02
CA LEU A 95 7.61 -11.96 0.27
C LEU A 95 6.86 -12.38 -1.00
N CYS A 96 6.89 -11.55 -2.05
CA CYS A 96 6.21 -11.84 -3.29
C CYS A 96 6.99 -12.88 -4.11
N HIS A 97 6.29 -13.89 -4.62
CA HIS A 97 6.91 -14.84 -5.53
C HIS A 97 6.98 -14.24 -6.93
N ASN A 98 8.18 -14.23 -7.53
CA ASN A 98 8.33 -13.77 -8.90
C ASN A 98 7.85 -14.85 -9.88
N HIS A 99 6.62 -14.69 -10.38
CA HIS A 99 6.02 -15.58 -11.39
C HIS A 99 6.22 -15.10 -12.84
N ALA A 100 6.98 -14.03 -13.08
CA ALA A 100 7.11 -13.44 -14.42
C ALA A 100 7.64 -14.42 -15.47
N ASP A 101 8.69 -15.16 -15.14
CA ASP A 101 9.28 -16.15 -16.06
C ASP A 101 8.32 -17.31 -16.36
N PHE A 102 7.57 -17.75 -15.34
CA PHE A 102 6.55 -18.78 -15.50
C PHE A 102 5.42 -18.30 -16.42
N ILE A 103 4.93 -17.07 -16.21
CA ILE A 103 3.91 -16.47 -17.06
C ILE A 103 4.43 -16.34 -18.49
N ALA A 104 5.65 -15.82 -18.68
CA ALA A 104 6.26 -15.66 -19.99
C ALA A 104 6.39 -17.00 -20.73
N ASP A 105 6.85 -18.06 -20.05
CA ASP A 105 6.91 -19.42 -20.60
C ASP A 105 5.53 -19.89 -21.07
N ARG A 106 4.50 -19.76 -20.22
CA ARG A 106 3.13 -20.19 -20.55
C ARG A 106 2.50 -19.42 -21.70
N LEU A 107 2.90 -18.16 -21.89
CA LEU A 107 2.40 -17.29 -22.96
C LEU A 107 3.14 -17.48 -24.29
N SER A 108 4.39 -17.96 -24.27
CA SER A 108 5.22 -18.13 -25.47
C SER A 108 4.57 -19.00 -26.55
N SER A 109 3.78 -20.00 -26.15
CA SER A 109 3.05 -20.90 -27.03
C SER A 109 1.52 -20.76 -26.91
N PHE A 110 1.03 -19.68 -26.29
CA PHE A 110 -0.41 -19.51 -26.06
C PHE A 110 -1.09 -18.98 -27.32
N VAL A 111 -1.98 -19.79 -27.89
CA VAL A 111 -2.74 -19.45 -29.11
C VAL A 111 -4.21 -19.83 -28.97
N GLY A 112 -5.08 -19.04 -29.59
CA GLY A 112 -6.54 -19.27 -29.56
C GLY A 112 -7.17 -18.94 -28.20
N ARG A 113 -8.26 -19.64 -27.86
CA ARG A 113 -8.98 -19.55 -26.57
C ARG A 113 -9.71 -18.22 -26.27
N ALA A 114 -9.94 -17.39 -27.28
CA ALA A 114 -10.61 -16.10 -27.10
C ALA A 114 -12.02 -16.24 -26.52
N ALA A 115 -12.77 -17.26 -26.95
CA ALA A 115 -14.12 -17.53 -26.46
C ALA A 115 -14.11 -17.94 -24.97
N GLU A 116 -13.18 -18.82 -24.58
CA GLU A 116 -13.02 -19.25 -23.21
C GLU A 116 -12.59 -18.10 -22.29
N LEU A 117 -11.64 -17.26 -22.73
CA LEU A 117 -11.23 -16.07 -21.98
C LEU A 117 -12.40 -15.09 -21.80
N ALA A 118 -13.20 -14.87 -22.85
CA ALA A 118 -14.38 -14.02 -22.77
C ALA A 118 -15.42 -14.57 -21.79
N ALA A 119 -15.73 -15.88 -21.86
CA ALA A 119 -16.66 -16.52 -20.96
C ALA A 119 -16.19 -16.48 -19.49
N ILE A 120 -14.88 -16.62 -19.24
CA ILE A 120 -14.32 -16.50 -17.89
C ILE A 120 -14.45 -15.06 -17.38
N ARG A 121 -14.16 -14.06 -18.21
CA ARG A 121 -14.31 -12.64 -17.82
C ARG A 121 -15.75 -12.29 -17.49
N GLU A 122 -16.70 -12.69 -18.35
CA GLU A 122 -18.13 -12.51 -18.09
C GLU A 122 -18.56 -13.17 -16.78
N ARG A 123 -18.03 -14.37 -16.49
CA ARG A 123 -18.31 -15.07 -15.23
C ARG A 123 -17.72 -14.35 -14.03
N ILE A 124 -16.51 -13.79 -14.13
CA ILE A 124 -15.89 -12.97 -13.09
C ILE A 124 -16.75 -11.74 -12.82
N GLU A 125 -17.13 -11.00 -13.86
CA GLU A 125 -17.97 -9.79 -13.75
C GLU A 125 -19.32 -10.08 -13.10
N THR A 126 -19.91 -11.25 -13.37
CA THR A 126 -21.19 -11.67 -12.76
C THR A 126 -21.05 -11.96 -11.26
N VAL A 127 -19.91 -12.53 -10.83
CA VAL A 127 -19.69 -12.97 -9.44
C VAL A 127 -19.08 -11.87 -8.57
N GLN A 128 -18.36 -10.93 -9.16
CA GLN A 128 -17.60 -9.90 -8.45
C GLN A 128 -18.43 -9.03 -7.48
N PRO A 129 -19.68 -8.61 -7.79
CA PRO A 129 -20.47 -7.79 -6.88
C PRO A 129 -20.78 -8.45 -5.53
N ASP A 130 -21.11 -9.74 -5.55
CA ASP A 130 -21.50 -10.50 -4.35
C ASP A 130 -20.32 -11.28 -3.73
N GLY A 131 -19.21 -11.39 -4.48
CA GLY A 131 -18.08 -12.24 -4.15
C GLY A 131 -18.35 -13.72 -4.44
N GLY A 132 -17.28 -14.49 -4.66
CA GLY A 132 -17.39 -15.92 -4.89
C GLY A 132 -16.18 -16.51 -5.60
N TYR A 133 -16.37 -17.72 -6.14
CA TYR A 133 -15.32 -18.47 -6.81
C TYR A 133 -15.70 -18.75 -8.27
N VAL A 134 -14.71 -18.62 -9.16
CA VAL A 134 -14.79 -19.09 -10.54
C VAL A 134 -13.76 -20.19 -10.71
N THR A 135 -14.24 -21.42 -10.86
CA THR A 135 -13.36 -22.59 -11.00
C THR A 135 -13.17 -22.93 -12.48
N ILE A 136 -11.92 -22.95 -12.94
CA ILE A 136 -11.56 -23.41 -14.28
C ILE A 136 -11.18 -24.89 -14.19
N THR A 137 -12.00 -25.75 -14.79
CA THR A 137 -11.78 -27.20 -14.80
C THR A 137 -11.44 -27.70 -16.21
N GLY A 138 -10.84 -28.90 -16.28
CA GLY A 138 -10.41 -29.50 -17.54
C GLY A 138 -9.33 -30.56 -17.30
N GLN A 139 -9.11 -31.42 -18.28
CA GLN A 139 -8.12 -32.49 -18.17
C GLN A 139 -6.69 -31.93 -18.06
N ALA A 140 -5.77 -32.74 -17.54
CA ALA A 140 -4.35 -32.41 -17.55
C ALA A 140 -3.88 -32.10 -18.99
N GLY A 141 -3.03 -31.09 -19.15
CA GLY A 141 -2.51 -30.68 -20.47
C GLY A 141 -3.45 -29.83 -21.34
N GLN A 142 -4.67 -29.50 -20.90
CA GLN A 142 -5.60 -28.66 -21.69
C GLN A 142 -5.32 -27.15 -21.67
N GLY A 143 -4.24 -26.71 -21.01
CA GLY A 143 -3.81 -25.30 -21.01
C GLY A 143 -4.45 -24.39 -19.94
N LYS A 144 -4.96 -24.96 -18.84
CA LYS A 144 -5.57 -24.18 -17.72
C LYS A 144 -4.62 -23.14 -17.13
N SER A 145 -3.40 -23.55 -16.81
CA SER A 145 -2.36 -22.64 -16.29
C SER A 145 -2.04 -21.52 -17.28
N SER A 146 -2.05 -21.79 -18.60
CA SER A 146 -1.84 -20.77 -19.61
C SER A 146 -3.02 -19.80 -19.74
N ILE A 147 -4.25 -20.26 -19.54
CA ILE A 147 -5.43 -19.39 -19.44
C ILE A 147 -5.29 -18.45 -18.24
N ILE A 148 -4.93 -18.96 -17.06
CA ILE A 148 -4.72 -18.14 -15.86
C ILE A 148 -3.57 -17.15 -16.07
N ALA A 149 -2.44 -17.60 -16.62
CA ALA A 149 -1.31 -16.73 -16.96
C ALA A 149 -1.72 -15.62 -17.93
N ARG A 150 -2.59 -15.92 -18.91
CA ARG A 150 -3.13 -14.92 -19.83
C ARG A 150 -4.04 -13.91 -19.15
N LEU A 151 -4.92 -14.36 -18.24
CA LEU A 151 -5.79 -13.47 -17.48
C LEU A 151 -4.97 -12.51 -16.59
N VAL A 152 -3.97 -13.04 -15.88
CA VAL A 152 -3.05 -12.23 -15.06
C VAL A 152 -2.29 -11.22 -15.92
N HIS A 153 -1.74 -11.67 -17.06
CA HIS A 153 -1.01 -10.80 -17.98
C HIS A 153 -1.88 -9.67 -18.55
N ASP A 154 -3.11 -9.99 -18.98
CA ASP A 154 -4.00 -9.00 -19.60
C ASP A 154 -4.48 -7.92 -18.60
N VAL A 155 -4.60 -8.25 -17.31
CA VAL A 155 -4.92 -7.29 -16.24
C VAL A 155 -3.67 -6.50 -15.81
N GLY A 156 -2.51 -7.17 -15.80
CA GLY A 156 -1.23 -6.64 -15.35
C GLY A 156 -0.69 -7.45 -14.17
N ILE A 157 0.51 -8.01 -14.34
CA ILE A 157 1.14 -8.90 -13.35
C ILE A 157 1.30 -8.21 -11.98
N THR A 158 1.52 -6.90 -11.96
CA THR A 158 1.70 -6.12 -10.72
C THR A 158 0.41 -5.54 -10.16
N THR A 159 -0.72 -5.67 -10.86
CA THR A 159 -2.00 -5.05 -10.49
C THR A 159 -3.02 -6.05 -9.97
N VAL A 160 -2.77 -7.35 -10.12
CA VAL A 160 -3.65 -8.41 -9.64
C VAL A 160 -2.92 -9.42 -8.77
N ALA A 161 -3.56 -9.77 -7.65
CA ALA A 161 -3.03 -10.79 -6.77
C ALA A 161 -3.11 -12.16 -7.45
N HIS A 162 -2.00 -12.87 -7.51
CA HIS A 162 -1.94 -14.18 -8.15
C HIS A 162 -0.90 -15.11 -7.53
N HIS A 163 -1.12 -16.42 -7.62
CA HIS A 163 -0.16 -17.43 -7.20
C HIS A 163 -0.24 -18.68 -8.09
N PHE A 164 0.93 -19.20 -8.49
CA PHE A 164 1.03 -20.45 -9.26
C PHE A 164 1.63 -21.54 -8.38
N ILE A 165 0.81 -22.52 -7.98
CA ILE A 165 1.25 -23.64 -7.14
C ILE A 165 2.11 -24.58 -8.01
N PRO A 166 3.34 -24.90 -7.59
CA PRO A 166 4.19 -25.82 -8.33
C PRO A 166 3.60 -27.23 -8.28
N PHE A 167 3.93 -28.06 -9.28
CA PHE A 167 3.48 -29.46 -9.37
C PHE A 167 3.87 -30.31 -8.15
N THR A 168 4.90 -29.91 -7.40
CA THR A 168 5.30 -30.58 -6.17
C THR A 168 5.54 -29.51 -5.10
N PRO A 169 4.48 -29.06 -4.40
CA PRO A 169 4.62 -28.07 -3.36
C PRO A 169 5.38 -28.63 -2.17
N ARG A 170 6.14 -27.78 -1.50
CA ARG A 170 6.79 -28.14 -0.23
C ARG A 170 5.73 -28.27 0.88
N PRO A 171 6.00 -29.00 1.98
CA PRO A 171 5.04 -29.20 3.07
C PRO A 171 4.40 -27.90 3.61
N ASP A 172 5.17 -26.80 3.67
CA ASP A 172 4.70 -25.50 4.17
C ASP A 172 4.26 -24.53 3.06
N HIS A 173 4.00 -25.01 1.84
CA HIS A 173 3.71 -24.14 0.70
C HIS A 173 2.47 -23.26 0.93
N GLN A 174 1.47 -23.73 1.68
CA GLN A 174 0.29 -22.94 2.05
C GLN A 174 0.65 -21.65 2.83
N VAL A 175 1.73 -21.66 3.63
CA VAL A 175 2.25 -20.47 4.32
C VAL A 175 2.83 -19.48 3.30
N GLY A 176 3.62 -19.99 2.36
CA GLY A 176 4.21 -19.19 1.27
C GLY A 176 3.16 -18.56 0.37
N LEU A 177 2.16 -19.34 -0.05
CA LEU A 177 1.03 -18.88 -0.87
C LEU A 177 0.26 -17.76 -0.16
N LEU A 178 -0.10 -17.94 1.11
CA LEU A 178 -0.86 -16.92 1.85
C LEU A 178 -0.05 -15.63 2.00
N ARG A 179 1.23 -15.73 2.36
CA ARG A 179 2.11 -14.56 2.49
C ARG A 179 2.29 -13.82 1.17
N ASP A 180 2.46 -14.54 0.07
CA ASP A 180 2.59 -13.96 -1.26
C ASP A 180 1.34 -13.17 -1.66
N LEU A 181 0.16 -13.80 -1.59
CA LEU A 181 -1.11 -13.13 -1.91
C LEU A 181 -1.36 -11.91 -1.01
N MET A 182 -1.11 -12.04 0.29
CA MET A 182 -1.28 -10.94 1.24
C MET A 182 -0.30 -9.79 0.96
N ALA A 183 0.96 -10.09 0.64
CA ALA A 183 1.95 -9.07 0.30
C ALA A 183 1.58 -8.32 -0.98
N GLN A 184 1.09 -9.02 -2.01
CA GLN A 184 0.60 -8.40 -3.24
C GLN A 184 -0.59 -7.46 -2.98
N LEU A 185 -1.57 -7.90 -2.17
CA LEU A 185 -2.71 -7.06 -1.79
C LEU A 185 -2.28 -5.86 -0.93
N ILE A 186 -1.39 -6.05 0.04
CA ILE A 186 -0.84 -4.98 0.88
C ILE A 186 -0.17 -3.90 0.04
N LEU A 187 0.66 -4.30 -0.93
CA LEU A 187 1.34 -3.39 -1.85
C LEU A 187 0.35 -2.65 -2.75
N LYS A 188 -0.64 -3.36 -3.32
CA LYS A 188 -1.65 -2.78 -4.21
C LYS A 188 -2.50 -1.72 -3.51
N HIS A 189 -2.78 -1.90 -2.23
CA HIS A 189 -3.78 -1.16 -1.48
C HIS A 189 -3.25 -0.26 -0.38
N ASP A 190 -1.92 -0.21 -0.23
CA ASP A 190 -1.17 0.45 0.85
C ASP A 190 -1.71 0.10 2.25
N LEU A 191 -1.91 -1.20 2.51
CA LEU A 191 -2.40 -1.70 3.81
C LEU A 191 -1.26 -1.94 4.80
N SER A 192 -1.56 -2.01 6.10
CA SER A 192 -0.54 -2.27 7.13
C SER A 192 0.22 -3.59 6.91
N ASP A 193 1.50 -3.65 7.28
CA ASP A 193 2.31 -4.88 7.18
C ASP A 193 2.03 -5.89 8.31
N HIS A 194 1.26 -5.50 9.34
CA HIS A 194 0.90 -6.40 10.44
C HIS A 194 0.16 -7.67 9.98
N TYR A 195 -0.51 -7.64 8.83
CA TYR A 195 -1.27 -8.79 8.33
C TYR A 195 -0.36 -9.98 7.97
N VAL A 196 0.89 -9.73 7.57
CA VAL A 196 1.85 -10.77 7.15
C VAL A 196 2.88 -11.14 8.22
N ALA A 197 2.82 -10.51 9.40
CA ALA A 197 3.70 -10.79 10.52
C ALA A 197 3.61 -12.24 11.06
N PRO A 198 2.45 -12.92 11.08
CA PRO A 198 2.38 -14.28 11.59
C PRO A 198 3.16 -15.30 10.74
N GLU A 199 3.67 -16.34 11.38
CA GLU A 199 4.44 -17.40 10.72
C GLU A 199 3.69 -18.74 10.60
N SER A 200 2.55 -18.87 11.27
CA SER A 200 1.76 -20.09 11.25
C SER A 200 0.62 -20.02 10.25
N ARG A 201 0.32 -21.15 9.59
CA ARG A 201 -0.81 -21.26 8.67
C ARG A 201 -2.15 -20.83 9.30
N PRO A 202 -2.53 -21.28 10.52
CA PRO A 202 -3.81 -20.88 11.11
C PRO A 202 -3.92 -19.37 11.29
N ALA A 203 -2.86 -18.72 11.77
CA ALA A 203 -2.85 -17.28 11.94
C ALA A 203 -2.94 -16.55 10.58
N LEU A 204 -2.14 -16.94 9.60
CA LEU A 204 -2.16 -16.33 8.26
C LEU A 204 -3.54 -16.45 7.60
N ARG A 205 -4.23 -17.59 7.75
CA ARG A 205 -5.61 -17.76 7.27
C ARG A 205 -6.55 -16.74 7.91
N ASP A 206 -6.49 -16.59 9.23
CA ASP A 206 -7.39 -15.69 9.96
C ASP A 206 -7.10 -14.20 9.63
N TYR A 207 -5.83 -13.84 9.45
CA TYR A 207 -5.43 -12.51 8.98
C TYR A 207 -5.80 -12.27 7.51
N PHE A 208 -5.73 -13.28 6.64
CA PHE A 208 -6.16 -13.16 5.25
C PHE A 208 -7.66 -12.84 5.16
N VAL A 209 -8.50 -13.53 5.95
CA VAL A 209 -9.94 -13.23 6.04
C VAL A 209 -10.16 -11.80 6.54
N THR A 210 -9.43 -11.36 7.56
CA THR A 210 -9.53 -9.99 8.06
C THR A 210 -9.12 -8.96 7.00
N LEU A 211 -8.03 -9.22 6.26
CA LEU A 211 -7.55 -8.35 5.18
C LEU A 211 -8.62 -8.20 4.07
N LEU A 212 -9.22 -9.30 3.62
CA LEU A 212 -10.28 -9.26 2.61
C LEU A 212 -11.52 -8.49 3.10
N ARG A 213 -11.87 -8.63 4.38
CA ARG A 213 -12.96 -7.85 4.99
C ARG A 213 -12.65 -6.36 5.02
N THR A 214 -11.44 -5.97 5.42
CA THR A 214 -11.02 -4.56 5.40
C THR A 214 -11.08 -3.97 3.99
N LEU A 215 -10.71 -4.72 2.97
CA LEU A 215 -10.85 -4.28 1.57
C LEU A 215 -12.33 -4.06 1.20
N SER A 216 -13.20 -5.01 1.55
CA SER A 216 -14.64 -4.92 1.28
C SER A 216 -15.29 -3.73 2.01
N GLU A 217 -14.95 -3.48 3.27
CA GLU A 217 -15.43 -2.34 4.06
C GLU A 217 -14.99 -0.99 3.47
N GLN A 218 -13.86 -0.96 2.75
CA GLN A 218 -13.38 0.21 1.99
C GLN A 218 -14.02 0.32 0.59
N GLY A 219 -15.00 -0.52 0.26
CA GLY A 219 -15.65 -0.56 -1.05
C GLY A 219 -14.75 -1.08 -2.18
N ARG A 220 -13.66 -1.78 -1.84
CA ARG A 220 -12.71 -2.34 -2.83
C ARG A 220 -13.16 -3.73 -3.24
N GLN A 221 -12.97 -4.04 -4.52
CA GLN A 221 -13.26 -5.35 -5.11
C GLN A 221 -12.00 -5.91 -5.73
N GLU A 222 -11.72 -7.18 -5.45
CA GLU A 222 -10.49 -7.84 -5.88
C GLU A 222 -10.77 -9.18 -6.54
N VAL A 223 -9.96 -9.49 -7.55
CA VAL A 223 -9.93 -10.81 -8.20
C VAL A 223 -8.57 -11.41 -7.86
N ILE A 224 -8.58 -12.63 -7.34
CA ILE A 224 -7.35 -13.35 -6.97
C ILE A 224 -7.25 -14.59 -7.85
N TYR A 225 -6.15 -14.73 -8.57
CA TYR A 225 -5.91 -15.87 -9.46
C TYR A 225 -5.04 -16.91 -8.77
N ILE A 226 -5.52 -18.15 -8.66
CA ILE A 226 -4.75 -19.26 -8.08
C ILE A 226 -4.76 -20.43 -9.06
N ASP A 227 -3.59 -20.86 -9.50
CA ASP A 227 -3.41 -22.04 -10.37
C ASP A 227 -2.85 -23.22 -9.57
N GLY A 228 -3.31 -24.43 -9.89
CA GLY A 228 -2.82 -25.67 -9.28
C GLY A 228 -3.42 -25.99 -7.89
N LEU A 229 -4.64 -25.53 -7.60
CA LEU A 229 -5.32 -25.79 -6.32
C LEU A 229 -5.43 -27.28 -5.96
N ASP A 230 -5.44 -28.16 -6.96
CA ASP A 230 -5.45 -29.62 -6.81
C ASP A 230 -4.16 -30.21 -6.22
N GLN A 231 -3.10 -29.40 -6.08
CA GLN A 231 -1.79 -29.81 -5.57
C GLN A 231 -1.61 -29.55 -4.06
N LEU A 232 -2.56 -28.86 -3.41
CA LEU A 232 -2.46 -28.41 -2.00
C LEU A 232 -2.90 -29.42 -0.95
#